data_AF-A0A9P7RZV1-F1
#
_entry.id   AF-A0A9P7RZV1-F1
#
_cell.length_a   1.000
_cell.length_b   1.000
_cell.length_c   1.000
_cell.angle_alpha   90.00
_cell.angle_beta   90.00
_cell.angle_gamma   90.00
#
_symmetry.space_group_name_H-M   'P 1'
#
loop_
_entity.id
_entity.type
_entity.pdbx_description
1 polymer ?
#
loop_
_entity_poly.entity_id
_entity_poly.type
_entity_poly.pdbx_seq_one_letter_code
_entity_poly.pdbx_strand_id
1 'polypeptide(L)'
;MPNHSRHVGQALKFADPGVNPPLPWQRVIGSSGAISSRGPGTNGAQRQREALEAEGVEVTVGRAGEFKVDMRIYGWFPDNVEILQPEDQDQVDGENSSSG
;
A
#
# COMPACT_ATOMS: atom_id res chain seq x y z
N MET A 1 -4.49 13.24 -5.54
CA MET A 1 -3.21 13.99 -5.45
C MET A 1 -2.08 13.17 -6.10
N PRO A 2 -1.44 13.61 -7.21
CA PRO A 2 -0.59 12.72 -8.03
C PRO A 2 0.87 12.53 -7.54
N ASN A 3 1.38 13.32 -6.58
CA ASN A 3 2.83 13.40 -6.28
C ASN A 3 3.28 12.78 -4.93
N HIS A 4 2.51 11.86 -4.34
CA HIS A 4 2.70 11.44 -2.95
C HIS A 4 3.23 10.00 -2.78
N SER A 5 3.89 9.42 -3.80
CA SER A 5 4.44 8.05 -3.74
C SER A 5 5.38 7.81 -2.54
N ARG A 6 6.17 8.83 -2.18
CA ARG A 6 7.03 8.80 -0.98
C ARG A 6 6.24 8.77 0.32
N HIS A 7 5.09 9.44 0.39
CA HIS A 7 4.23 9.45 1.56
C HIS A 7 3.53 8.10 1.77
N VAL A 8 3.16 7.40 0.70
CA VAL A 8 2.61 6.03 0.79
C VAL A 8 3.64 5.10 1.43
N GLY A 9 4.90 5.16 0.97
CA GLY A 9 5.97 4.38 1.56
C GLY A 9 6.22 4.68 3.04
N GLN A 10 6.02 5.93 3.45
CA GLN A 10 6.17 6.35 4.84
C GLN A 10 4.97 5.94 5.71
N ALA A 11 3.75 6.04 5.19
CA ALA A 11 2.54 5.59 5.88
C ALA A 11 2.59 4.07 6.15
N LEU A 12 3.01 3.27 5.16
CA LEU A 12 3.18 1.82 5.34
C LEU A 12 4.20 1.46 6.41
N LYS A 13 5.20 2.30 6.66
CA LYS A 13 6.20 2.07 7.72
C LYS A 13 5.58 2.19 9.12
N PHE A 14 4.55 3.00 9.27
CA PHE A 14 3.86 3.27 10.54
C PHE A 14 2.49 2.59 10.63
N ALA A 15 2.18 1.70 9.69
CA ALA A 15 0.97 0.90 9.74
C ALA A 15 0.94 0.08 11.03
N ASP A 16 -0.18 0.13 11.75
CA ASP A 16 -0.39 -0.65 12.96
C ASP A 16 -0.43 -2.16 12.61
N PRO A 17 0.42 -3.00 13.22
CA PRO A 17 0.38 -4.45 13.03
C PRO A 17 -0.95 -5.09 13.45
N GLY A 18 -1.76 -4.41 14.26
CA GLY A 18 -3.05 -4.87 14.76
C GLY A 18 -4.24 -4.62 13.84
N VAL A 19 -4.05 -3.99 12.66
CA VAL A 19 -5.14 -3.77 11.70
C VAL A 19 -5.69 -5.11 11.20
N ASN A 20 -7.01 -5.28 11.24
CA ASN A 20 -7.70 -6.48 10.77
C ASN A 20 -8.77 -6.12 9.71
N PRO A 21 -8.64 -6.60 8.46
CA PRO A 21 -7.59 -7.49 7.96
C PRO A 21 -6.21 -6.80 7.83
N PRO A 22 -5.10 -7.54 7.96
CA PRO A 22 -3.76 -6.99 7.83
C PRO A 22 -3.58 -6.24 6.50
N LEU A 23 -2.93 -5.09 6.56
CA LEU A 23 -2.64 -4.31 5.35
C LEU A 23 -1.67 -5.09 4.44
N PRO A 24 -1.98 -5.27 3.14
CA PRO A 24 -1.15 -6.04 2.21
C PRO A 24 0.04 -5.21 1.70
N TRP A 25 0.88 -4.76 2.62
CA TRP A 25 2.03 -3.89 2.33
C TRP A 25 3.00 -4.50 1.31
N GLN A 26 3.10 -5.84 1.26
CA GLN A 26 3.97 -6.57 0.35
C GLN A 26 3.60 -6.38 -1.13
N ARG A 27 2.34 -6.04 -1.42
CA ARG A 27 1.86 -5.81 -2.79
C ARG A 27 2.25 -4.44 -3.35
N VAL A 28 2.80 -3.54 -2.52
CA VAL A 28 3.20 -2.20 -2.92
C VAL A 28 4.69 -2.17 -3.29
N ILE A 29 4.98 -2.10 -4.59
CA ILE A 29 6.34 -2.06 -5.15
C ILE A 29 6.58 -0.79 -5.98
N GLY A 30 7.83 -0.54 -6.37
CA GLY A 30 8.19 0.60 -7.21
C GLY A 30 7.56 0.51 -8.60
N SER A 31 7.31 1.66 -9.24
CA SER A 31 6.67 1.75 -10.56
C SER A 31 7.45 1.03 -11.67
N SER A 32 8.76 0.79 -11.49
CA SER A 32 9.59 0.00 -12.39
C SER A 32 9.49 -1.52 -12.18
N GLY A 33 8.61 -1.97 -11.27
CA GLY A 33 8.52 -3.36 -10.82
C GLY A 33 9.58 -3.74 -9.79
N ALA A 34 10.44 -2.81 -9.37
CA ALA A 34 11.51 -3.08 -8.40
C ALA A 34 10.97 -3.15 -6.97
N ILE A 35 11.42 -4.16 -6.22
CA ILE A 35 11.18 -4.25 -4.78
C ILE A 35 12.15 -3.31 -4.06
N SER A 36 11.60 -2.32 -3.36
CA SER A 36 12.43 -1.32 -2.68
C SER A 36 13.05 -1.89 -1.41
N SER A 37 14.36 -1.76 -1.27
CA SER A 37 15.01 -1.92 0.04
C SER A 37 14.64 -0.73 0.92
N ARG A 38 13.92 -0.96 2.02
CA ARG A 38 13.45 0.10 2.93
C ARG A 38 14.53 0.52 3.95
N GLY A 39 15.74 0.80 3.45
CA GLY A 39 16.86 1.37 4.20
C GLY A 39 18.09 0.46 4.35
N PRO A 40 19.28 1.04 4.61
CA PRO A 40 20.53 0.28 4.79
C PRO A 40 20.41 -0.72 5.96
N GLY A 41 20.89 -1.96 5.75
CA GLY A 41 20.89 -3.00 6.79
C GLY A 41 19.53 -3.63 7.09
N THR A 42 18.50 -3.38 6.27
CA THR A 42 17.17 -3.97 6.48
C THR A 42 16.94 -5.21 5.62
N ASN A 43 16.31 -6.24 6.19
CA ASN A 43 15.85 -7.43 5.46
C ASN A 43 14.49 -7.20 4.76
N GLY A 44 14.10 -5.93 4.53
CA GLY A 44 12.76 -5.56 4.06
C GLY A 44 12.47 -6.05 2.65
N ALA A 45 13.43 -5.91 1.73
CA ALA A 45 13.27 -6.39 0.36
C ALA A 45 13.14 -7.92 0.28
N GLN A 46 13.91 -8.65 1.11
CA GLN A 46 13.86 -10.10 1.17
C GLN A 46 12.52 -10.60 1.72
N ARG A 47 12.03 -10.01 2.82
CA ARG A 47 10.70 -10.34 3.38
C ARG A 47 9.57 -10.05 2.39
N GLN A 48 9.68 -8.94 1.65
CA GLN A 48 8.70 -8.59 0.64
C GLN A 48 8.69 -9.60 -0.50
N ARG A 49 9.88 -10.02 -0.97
CA ARG A 49 10.03 -11.09 -1.96
C ARG A 49 9.36 -12.39 -1.49
N GLU A 50 9.70 -12.87 -0.29
CA GLU A 50 9.16 -14.12 0.25
C GLU A 50 7.63 -14.08 0.36
N ALA A 51 7.06 -12.95 0.80
CA ALA A 51 5.62 -12.78 0.88
C ALA A 51 4.94 -12.78 -0.50
N LEU A 52 5.56 -12.16 -1.52
CA LEU A 52 5.07 -12.17 -2.90
C LEU A 52 5.14 -13.58 -3.50
N GLU A 53 6.26 -14.28 -3.32
CA GLU A 53 6.43 -15.66 -3.79
C GLU A 53 5.42 -16.62 -3.13
N ALA A 54 5.10 -16.41 -1.84
CA ALA A 54 4.05 -17.17 -1.14
C ALA A 54 2.64 -16.94 -1.71
N GLU A 55 2.39 -15.79 -2.34
CA GLU A 55 1.16 -15.49 -3.07
C GLU A 55 1.20 -15.97 -4.54
N GLY A 56 2.29 -16.61 -4.97
CA GLY A 56 2.47 -17.10 -6.34
C GLY A 56 2.97 -16.04 -7.32
N VAL A 57 3.48 -14.91 -6.85
CA VAL A 57 4.08 -13.87 -7.69
C VAL A 57 5.53 -14.23 -7.99
N GLU A 58 5.88 -14.32 -9.28
CA GLU A 58 7.26 -14.55 -9.70
C GLU A 58 8.15 -13.32 -9.47
N VAL A 59 9.24 -13.50 -8.73
CA VAL A 59 10.25 -12.47 -8.46
C VAL A 59 11.56 -12.86 -9.12
N THR A 60 12.02 -12.02 -10.05
CA THR A 60 13.31 -12.20 -10.74
C THR A 60 14.42 -11.42 -10.05
N VAL A 61 15.66 -11.93 -10.17
CA VAL A 61 16.85 -11.26 -9.64
C VAL A 61 17.62 -10.63 -10.81
N GLY A 62 17.77 -9.31 -10.77
CA GLY A 62 18.52 -8.54 -11.76
C GLY A 62 20.03 -8.71 -11.61
N ARG A 63 20.77 -8.16 -12.58
CA ARG A 63 22.24 -8.32 -12.65
C ARG A 63 22.97 -7.68 -11.46
N ALA A 64 22.39 -6.67 -10.83
CA ALA A 64 22.95 -6.02 -9.66
C ALA A 64 22.36 -6.57 -8.35
N GLY A 65 21.62 -7.69 -8.41
CA GLY A 65 20.98 -8.31 -7.26
C GLY A 65 19.64 -7.67 -6.89
N GLU A 66 19.09 -6.78 -7.71
CA GLU A 66 17.79 -6.16 -7.46
C GLU A 66 16.64 -7.15 -7.72
N PHE A 67 15.64 -7.18 -6.83
CA PHE A 67 14.44 -7.98 -7.04
C PHE A 67 13.42 -7.23 -7.89
N LYS A 68 12.83 -7.92 -8.87
CA LYS A 68 11.86 -7.37 -9.82
C LYS A 68 10.66 -8.28 -10.06
N VAL A 69 9.51 -7.65 -10.26
CA VAL A 69 8.24 -8.28 -10.65
C VAL A 69 7.84 -7.78 -12.03
N ASP A 70 7.31 -8.68 -12.87
CA ASP A 70 6.72 -8.28 -14.15
C ASP A 70 5.35 -7.63 -13.93
N MET A 71 5.32 -6.30 -14.01
CA MET A 71 4.10 -5.51 -13.86
C MET A 71 3.06 -5.80 -14.95
N ARG A 72 3.44 -6.34 -16.11
CA ARG A 72 2.47 -6.69 -17.17
C ARG A 72 1.62 -7.90 -16.78
N ILE A 73 2.15 -8.76 -15.91
CA ILE A 73 1.49 -9.99 -15.46
C ILE A 73 0.78 -9.74 -14.13
N TYR A 74 1.46 -9.06 -13.18
CA TYR A 74 1.00 -8.93 -11.80
C TYR A 74 0.52 -7.52 -11.42
N GLY A 75 0.61 -6.55 -12.33
CA GLY A 75 0.21 -5.18 -12.06
C GLY A 75 -1.30 -5.01 -11.98
N TRP A 76 -1.75 -4.18 -11.04
CA TRP A 76 -3.15 -3.80 -10.91
C TRP A 76 -3.41 -2.47 -11.62
N PHE A 77 -4.04 -2.55 -12.79
CA PHE A 77 -4.35 -1.40 -13.65
C PHE A 77 -5.84 -1.40 -14.05
N PRO A 78 -6.75 -1.11 -13.11
CA PRO A 78 -8.18 -1.07 -13.40
C PRO A 78 -8.55 0.13 -14.28
N ASP A 79 -9.46 -0.05 -15.24
CA ASP A 79 -9.97 1.03 -16.10
C ASP A 79 -10.82 2.05 -15.34
N ASN A 80 -11.57 1.57 -14.34
CA ASN A 80 -12.28 2.40 -13.37
C ASN A 80 -12.04 1.89 -11.94
N VAL A 81 -12.02 2.82 -10.98
CA VAL A 81 -12.05 2.49 -9.56
C VAL A 81 -13.23 3.24 -8.96
N GLU A 82 -14.25 2.51 -8.52
CA GLU A 82 -15.29 3.08 -7.67
C GLU A 82 -14.69 3.30 -6.29
N ILE A 83 -14.27 4.54 -6.01
CA ILE A 83 -13.88 4.94 -4.66
C ILE A 83 -15.18 5.29 -3.93
N LEU A 84 -15.59 4.41 -3.02
CA LEU A 84 -16.66 4.72 -2.07
C LEU A 84 -16.21 5.92 -1.26
N GLN A 85 -16.83 7.08 -1.50
CA GLN A 85 -16.63 8.23 -0.65
C GLN A 85 -17.34 7.93 0.67
N PRO A 86 -16.67 8.09 1.83
CA PRO A 86 -17.37 7.99 3.09
C PRO A 86 -18.48 9.03 3.09
N GLU A 87 -19.71 8.59 3.36
CA GLU A 87 -20.85 9.49 3.54
C GLU A 87 -20.48 10.54 4.59
N ASP A 88 -20.59 11.82 4.22
CA ASP A 88 -20.36 12.95 5.12
C ASP A 88 -21.33 12.85 6.32
N GLN A 89 -20.83 12.34 7.45
CA GLN A 89 -21.57 12.29 8.72
C GLN A 89 -21.52 13.67 9.38
N ASP A 90 -22.24 14.64 8.83
CA ASP A 90 -22.48 15.92 9.49
C ASP A 90 -23.97 16.29 9.41
N GLN A 91 -24.76 15.71 10.31
CA GLN A 91 -26.00 16.34 10.78
C GLN A 91 -26.17 16.06 12.28
N VAL A 92 -25.40 16.80 13.10
CA VAL A 92 -25.74 16.99 14.51
C VAL A 92 -26.80 18.10 14.55
N ASP A 93 -28.05 17.69 14.72
CA ASP A 93 -29.18 18.59 14.94
C ASP A 93 -28.92 19.42 16.20
N GLY A 94 -28.71 20.73 16.00
CA GLY A 94 -28.73 21.71 17.06
C GLY A 94 -30.15 21.89 17.57
N GLU A 95 -30.57 21.04 18.51
CA GLU A 95 -31.75 21.28 19.33
C GLU A 95 -31.50 22.53 20.21
N ASN A 96 -31.99 23.66 19.71
CA ASN A 96 -32.13 24.89 20.48
C ASN A 96 -33.16 24.65 21.60
N SER A 97 -32.70 24.18 22.76
CA SER A 97 -33.51 24.11 23.96
C SER A 97 -33.82 25.51 24.46
N SER A 98 -35.06 25.93 24.20
CA SER A 98 -35.73 27.03 24.87
C SER A 98 -35.93 26.68 26.36
N SER A 99 -35.48 27.57 27.24
CA SER A 99 -35.96 27.75 28.62
C SER A 99 -35.45 29.14 29.02
N GLY A 100 -36.29 30.12 29.35
CA GLY A 100 -37.43 30.07 30.26
C GLY A 100 -37.10 31.04 31.38
#